data_AF-A0AAW0DPJ6-F1
#
_entry.id   AF-A0AAW0DPJ6-F1
#
_cell.length_a   1.000
_cell.length_b   1.000
_cell.length_c   1.000
_cell.angle_alpha   90.00
_cell.angle_beta   90.00
_cell.angle_gamma   90.00
#
_symmetry.space_group_name_H-M   'P 1'
#
loop_
_entity.id
_entity.type
_entity.pdbx_description
1 polymer ?
#
loop_
_entity_poly.entity_id
_entity_poly.type
_entity_poly.pdbx_seq_one_letter_code
_entity_poly.pdbx_strand_id
1 'polypeptide(L)'
;MTDSFHPAWNELLAWLDIPQPPVVPRSADRAGYALVANEPIKANRPLFTIEASKVLNVKTLTPLYPGHALSATQLISLHLLLHHPDKGASPDPKFGPYIATLPRDFAFHPLTWAVNESELVEYLPPSHADALKALLARYYTDRVAVLGYLERSQQLEDDLDVSKYLWSWLCVNTRCIFHHLKKTRSDPDNLSLVPILDFANHSSILPSMMPSAASAHTKPQHGGIGSFTLFGPADVGTKANEELFLRYGAHCNRVLFIEYGFILPEAEQPSREIEVDDLVEILFRDRGDAGTWAKEVLDENNYWKDYTLHEAYPSYRLITALRLYAMLPGSGGIPQDRDTFLASWNAVVSGQQDCLSAENENLWIRVLDDEICRTVITRAEMGIARLDDKLGDDVNTVRALWKEELQIAESIRIKITSGESFH
;
A
#
# COMPACT_ATOMS: atom_id res chain seq x y z
N MET A 1 -13.75 -8.52 -21.23
CA MET A 1 -14.93 -8.60 -20.33
C MET A 1 -15.95 -9.56 -20.89
N THR A 2 -16.22 -10.66 -20.20
CA THR A 2 -17.35 -11.55 -20.47
C THR A 2 -18.63 -11.00 -19.84
N ASP A 3 -19.81 -11.32 -20.38
CA ASP A 3 -21.13 -10.93 -19.82
C ASP A 3 -21.49 -11.68 -18.52
N SER A 4 -20.54 -12.40 -17.91
CA SER A 4 -20.76 -13.17 -16.69
C SER A 4 -20.67 -12.27 -15.47
N PHE A 5 -21.79 -12.09 -14.78
CA PHE A 5 -21.85 -11.45 -13.46
C PHE A 5 -21.20 -12.33 -12.39
N HIS A 6 -20.77 -11.71 -11.28
CA HIS A 6 -20.34 -12.48 -10.11
C HIS A 6 -21.48 -13.42 -9.65
N PRO A 7 -21.21 -14.71 -9.38
CA PRO A 7 -22.27 -15.70 -9.12
C PRO A 7 -23.14 -15.36 -7.90
N ALA A 8 -22.57 -14.74 -6.87
CA ALA A 8 -23.30 -14.29 -5.68
C ALA A 8 -23.90 -12.87 -5.78
N TRP A 9 -23.86 -12.21 -6.95
CA TRP A 9 -24.30 -10.82 -7.10
C TRP A 9 -25.79 -10.62 -6.77
N ASN A 10 -26.66 -11.49 -7.27
CA ASN A 10 -28.10 -11.36 -7.04
C ASN A 10 -28.47 -11.58 -5.57
N GLU A 11 -27.81 -12.52 -4.90
CA GLU A 11 -27.97 -12.76 -3.46
C GLU A 11 -27.50 -11.56 -2.64
N LEU A 12 -26.37 -10.95 -3.04
CA LEU A 12 -25.89 -9.72 -2.42
C LEU A 12 -26.91 -8.58 -2.54
N LEU A 13 -27.45 -8.34 -3.75
CA LEU A 13 -28.42 -7.26 -3.96
C LEU A 13 -29.72 -7.47 -3.17
N ALA A 14 -30.20 -8.72 -3.13
CA ALA A 14 -31.36 -9.08 -2.33
C ALA A 14 -31.10 -8.82 -0.83
N TRP A 15 -29.94 -9.23 -0.32
CA TRP A 15 -29.55 -8.96 1.08
C TRP A 15 -29.33 -7.48 1.37
N LEU A 16 -28.85 -6.69 0.40
CA LEU A 16 -28.66 -5.25 0.53
C LEU A 16 -29.95 -4.44 0.42
N ASP A 17 -31.06 -5.04 -0.05
CA ASP A 17 -32.29 -4.33 -0.41
C ASP A 17 -32.06 -3.25 -1.49
N ILE A 18 -31.13 -3.49 -2.41
CA ILE A 18 -30.78 -2.58 -3.52
C ILE A 18 -31.29 -3.17 -4.84
N PRO A 19 -32.50 -2.81 -5.30
CA PRO A 19 -33.02 -3.31 -6.56
C PRO A 19 -32.33 -2.62 -7.73
N GLN A 20 -31.61 -3.39 -8.55
CA GLN A 20 -31.02 -2.95 -9.83
C GLN A 20 -30.14 -1.68 -9.71
N PRO A 21 -28.98 -1.75 -9.03
CA PRO A 21 -28.05 -0.63 -9.02
C PRO A 21 -27.59 -0.29 -10.45
N PRO A 22 -27.19 0.97 -10.72
CA PRO A 22 -26.71 1.39 -12.04
C PRO A 22 -25.31 0.85 -12.37
N VAL A 23 -24.78 -0.05 -11.54
CA VAL A 23 -23.46 -0.66 -11.64
C VAL A 23 -23.56 -2.17 -11.44
N VAL A 24 -22.58 -2.90 -11.95
CA VAL A 24 -22.55 -4.35 -11.88
C VAL A 24 -21.10 -4.88 -11.90
N PRO A 25 -20.76 -5.92 -11.12
CA PRO A 25 -19.45 -6.54 -11.21
C PRO A 25 -19.35 -7.38 -12.48
N ARG A 26 -18.33 -7.12 -13.30
CA ARG A 26 -18.00 -7.92 -14.49
C ARG A 26 -16.58 -8.46 -14.39
N SER A 27 -16.32 -9.62 -14.99
CA SER A 27 -14.97 -10.17 -15.00
C SER A 27 -14.01 -9.27 -15.79
N ALA A 28 -12.88 -8.96 -15.17
CA ALA A 28 -11.80 -8.17 -15.72
C ALA A 28 -10.52 -9.00 -15.78
N ASP A 29 -9.88 -9.01 -16.95
CA ASP A 29 -8.78 -9.93 -17.27
C ASP A 29 -7.57 -9.81 -16.31
N ARG A 30 -7.39 -8.67 -15.65
CA ARG A 30 -6.23 -8.38 -14.77
C ARG A 30 -6.57 -8.14 -13.29
N ALA A 31 -7.85 -8.06 -12.94
CA ALA A 31 -8.27 -7.65 -11.59
C ALA A 31 -9.36 -8.55 -10.99
N GLY A 32 -9.64 -9.69 -11.64
CA GLY A 32 -10.74 -10.58 -11.25
C GLY A 32 -12.08 -9.98 -11.64
N TYR A 33 -12.61 -9.06 -10.83
CA TYR A 33 -13.85 -8.35 -11.10
C TYR A 33 -13.65 -6.83 -11.08
N ALA A 34 -14.42 -6.15 -11.91
CA ALA A 34 -14.48 -4.70 -12.02
C ALA A 34 -15.91 -4.22 -11.80
N LEU A 35 -16.07 -3.08 -11.12
CA LEU A 35 -17.36 -2.42 -10.99
C LEU A 35 -17.65 -1.60 -12.25
N VAL A 36 -18.62 -2.02 -13.05
CA VAL A 36 -18.90 -1.44 -14.37
C VAL A 36 -20.28 -0.76 -14.38
N ALA A 37 -20.39 0.38 -15.06
CA ALA A 37 -21.66 1.05 -15.27
C ALA A 37 -22.59 0.19 -16.15
N ASN A 38 -23.75 -0.18 -15.64
CA ASN A 38 -24.75 -0.93 -16.42
C ASN A 38 -25.59 -0.01 -17.33
N GLU A 39 -25.65 1.27 -16.98
CA GLU A 39 -26.33 2.33 -17.72
C GLU A 39 -25.50 3.64 -17.64
N PRO A 40 -25.79 4.68 -18.45
CA PRO A 40 -25.10 5.95 -18.32
C PRO A 40 -25.35 6.63 -16.97
N ILE A 41 -24.27 6.95 -16.25
CA ILE A 41 -24.28 7.59 -14.93
C ILE A 41 -23.88 9.06 -15.08
N LYS A 42 -24.67 9.97 -14.51
CA LYS A 42 -24.32 11.40 -14.46
C LYS A 42 -23.26 11.67 -13.41
N ALA A 43 -22.47 12.72 -13.63
CA ALA A 43 -21.48 13.20 -12.66
C ALA A 43 -22.11 13.47 -11.28
N ASN A 44 -21.40 13.12 -10.22
CA ASN A 44 -21.80 13.30 -8.81
C ASN A 44 -23.19 12.72 -8.46
N ARG A 45 -23.65 11.70 -9.20
CA ARG A 45 -24.93 11.05 -8.94
C ARG A 45 -24.78 10.03 -7.81
N PRO A 46 -25.65 10.01 -6.78
CA PRO A 46 -25.75 8.89 -5.86
C PRO A 46 -26.09 7.61 -6.64
N LEU A 47 -25.26 6.58 -6.51
CA LEU A 47 -25.46 5.29 -7.16
C LEU A 47 -26.40 4.42 -6.33
N PHE A 48 -26.10 4.29 -5.03
CA PHE A 48 -26.89 3.56 -4.04
C PHE A 48 -26.38 3.89 -2.63
N THR A 49 -27.15 3.52 -1.62
CA THR A 49 -26.81 3.66 -0.20
C THR A 49 -26.82 2.28 0.45
N ILE A 50 -25.75 1.97 1.19
CA ILE A 50 -25.63 0.75 1.99
C ILE A 50 -25.99 1.10 3.42
N GLU A 51 -26.97 0.38 3.95
CA GLU A 51 -27.37 0.51 5.35
C GLU A 51 -26.21 0.18 6.28
N ALA A 52 -26.10 0.95 7.36
CA ALA A 52 -24.92 0.91 8.20
C ALA A 52 -24.73 -0.44 8.93
N SER A 53 -25.84 -1.15 9.18
CA SER A 53 -25.85 -2.52 9.72
C SER A 53 -25.28 -3.57 8.77
N LYS A 54 -25.19 -3.25 7.47
CA LYS A 54 -24.66 -4.10 6.39
C LYS A 54 -23.19 -3.79 6.04
N VAL A 55 -22.58 -2.82 6.72
CA VAL A 55 -21.14 -2.52 6.61
C VAL A 55 -20.38 -3.32 7.67
N LEU A 56 -19.33 -4.02 7.26
CA LEU A 56 -18.57 -4.90 8.15
C LEU A 56 -17.38 -4.14 8.73
N ASN A 57 -17.43 -3.86 10.04
CA ASN A 57 -16.43 -3.06 10.74
C ASN A 57 -16.43 -3.33 12.26
N VAL A 58 -15.54 -2.66 12.99
CA VAL A 58 -15.42 -2.85 14.44
C VAL A 58 -16.75 -2.63 15.18
N LYS A 59 -17.56 -1.63 14.80
CA LYS A 59 -18.85 -1.35 15.49
C LYS A 59 -19.90 -2.40 15.22
N THR A 60 -19.97 -2.95 14.00
CA THR A 60 -20.98 -3.95 13.64
C THR A 60 -20.62 -5.35 14.11
N LEU A 61 -19.34 -5.60 14.42
CA LEU A 61 -18.83 -6.86 14.93
C LEU A 61 -18.66 -6.91 16.46
N THR A 62 -18.29 -5.82 17.15
CA THR A 62 -18.11 -5.82 18.62
C THR A 62 -19.27 -6.49 19.39
N PRO A 63 -20.55 -6.28 19.05
CA PRO A 63 -21.66 -6.95 19.73
C PRO A 63 -21.67 -8.48 19.60
N LEU A 64 -21.04 -9.03 18.54
CA LEU A 64 -20.93 -10.47 18.29
C LEU A 64 -19.77 -11.11 19.06
N TYR A 65 -18.81 -10.30 19.51
CA TYR A 65 -17.58 -10.75 20.18
C TYR A 65 -17.38 -10.04 21.52
N PRO A 66 -18.28 -10.20 22.50
CA PRO A 66 -18.25 -9.44 23.75
C PRO A 66 -16.91 -9.61 24.48
N GLY A 67 -16.35 -8.49 24.97
CA GLY A 67 -15.10 -8.48 25.75
C GLY A 67 -13.82 -8.69 24.93
N HIS A 68 -13.86 -8.60 23.60
CA HIS A 68 -12.65 -8.64 22.77
C HIS A 68 -11.74 -7.42 23.04
N ALA A 69 -10.43 -7.62 22.86
CA ALA A 69 -9.41 -6.56 22.84
C ALA A 69 -8.72 -6.44 21.47
N LEU A 70 -9.29 -7.09 20.45
CA LEU A 70 -8.78 -7.10 19.08
C LEU A 70 -8.95 -5.74 18.40
N SER A 71 -7.96 -5.36 17.58
CA SER A 71 -8.07 -4.23 16.64
C SER A 71 -9.14 -4.48 15.57
N ALA A 72 -9.50 -3.46 14.80
CA ALA A 72 -10.45 -3.62 13.68
C ALA A 72 -9.94 -4.65 12.66
N THR A 73 -8.66 -4.60 12.29
CA THR A 73 -8.05 -5.58 11.36
C THR A 73 -8.19 -7.00 11.89
N GLN A 74 -7.82 -7.21 13.16
CA GLN A 74 -7.87 -8.52 13.80
C GLN A 74 -9.30 -9.03 13.95
N LEU A 75 -10.24 -8.17 14.36
CA LEU A 75 -11.64 -8.55 14.59
C LEU A 75 -12.35 -8.91 13.28
N ILE A 76 -12.14 -8.13 12.22
CA ILE A 76 -12.70 -8.43 10.90
C ILE A 76 -12.09 -9.73 10.36
N SER A 77 -10.76 -9.91 10.47
CA SER A 77 -10.08 -11.13 10.03
C SER A 77 -10.58 -12.36 10.79
N LEU A 78 -10.79 -12.25 12.11
CA LEU A 78 -11.40 -13.30 12.93
C LEU A 78 -12.80 -13.67 12.41
N HIS A 79 -13.64 -12.66 12.14
CA HIS A 79 -15.00 -12.91 11.67
C HIS A 79 -15.01 -13.59 10.30
N LEU A 80 -14.18 -13.12 9.37
CA LEU A 80 -14.03 -13.76 8.05
C LEU A 80 -13.51 -15.19 8.15
N LEU A 81 -12.56 -15.46 9.06
CA LEU A 81 -12.01 -16.80 9.30
C LEU A 81 -13.09 -17.76 9.78
N LEU A 82 -13.88 -17.37 10.78
CA LEU A 82 -14.97 -18.19 11.34
C LEU A 82 -16.10 -18.48 10.32
N HIS A 83 -16.19 -17.64 9.29
CA HIS A 83 -17.25 -17.70 8.29
C HIS A 83 -16.71 -17.84 6.87
N HIS A 84 -15.56 -18.48 6.72
CA HIS A 84 -14.90 -18.71 5.44
C HIS A 84 -15.84 -19.42 4.45
N PRO A 85 -15.97 -18.94 3.20
CA PRO A 85 -16.94 -19.48 2.23
C PRO A 85 -16.42 -20.71 1.46
N ASP A 86 -16.12 -21.81 2.16
CA ASP A 86 -15.49 -23.04 1.62
C ASP A 86 -16.15 -23.63 0.36
N LYS A 87 -17.49 -23.53 0.25
CA LYS A 87 -18.29 -24.14 -0.84
C LYS A 87 -19.09 -23.10 -1.63
N GLY A 88 -18.58 -21.88 -1.73
CA GLY A 88 -19.24 -20.79 -2.46
C GLY A 88 -20.07 -19.88 -1.56
N ALA A 89 -20.91 -20.43 -0.69
CA ALA A 89 -21.65 -19.66 0.30
C ALA A 89 -20.86 -19.52 1.61
N SER A 90 -20.98 -18.36 2.26
CA SER A 90 -20.51 -18.19 3.64
C SER A 90 -21.58 -18.65 4.63
N PRO A 91 -21.20 -19.36 5.71
CA PRO A 91 -22.14 -19.75 6.75
C PRO A 91 -22.54 -18.60 7.69
N ASP A 92 -22.01 -17.38 7.51
CA ASP A 92 -22.36 -16.26 8.37
C ASP A 92 -23.84 -15.87 8.24
N PRO A 93 -24.61 -15.82 9.34
CA PRO A 93 -26.03 -15.52 9.29
C PRO A 93 -26.34 -14.04 8.97
N LYS A 94 -25.37 -13.11 9.11
CA LYS A 94 -25.61 -11.66 9.06
C LYS A 94 -25.08 -11.02 7.78
N PHE A 95 -23.89 -11.39 7.36
CA PHE A 95 -23.07 -10.87 6.28
C PHE A 95 -22.74 -11.95 5.24
N GLY A 96 -23.26 -13.17 5.37
CA GLY A 96 -22.96 -14.31 4.49
C GLY A 96 -23.02 -13.98 2.99
N PRO A 97 -24.08 -13.30 2.49
CA PRO A 97 -24.16 -12.87 1.09
C PRO A 97 -23.03 -11.94 0.66
N TYR A 98 -22.52 -11.09 1.56
CA TYR A 98 -21.35 -10.25 1.28
C TYR A 98 -20.05 -11.04 1.32
N ILE A 99 -19.83 -11.84 2.35
CA ILE A 99 -18.61 -12.67 2.46
C ILE A 99 -18.47 -13.60 1.25
N ALA A 100 -19.57 -14.12 0.71
CA ALA A 100 -19.58 -14.94 -0.51
C ALA A 100 -19.16 -14.20 -1.79
N THR A 101 -19.07 -12.87 -1.77
CA THR A 101 -18.61 -12.03 -2.90
C THR A 101 -17.14 -11.61 -2.81
N LEU A 102 -16.48 -11.86 -1.69
CA LEU A 102 -15.05 -11.60 -1.54
C LEU A 102 -14.23 -12.52 -2.47
N PRO A 103 -12.97 -12.17 -2.79
CA PRO A 103 -12.07 -12.99 -3.61
C PRO A 103 -11.98 -14.41 -3.08
N ARG A 104 -11.68 -15.37 -3.96
CA ARG A 104 -11.56 -16.78 -3.56
C ARG A 104 -10.14 -17.16 -3.13
N ASP A 105 -9.15 -16.49 -3.70
CA ASP A 105 -7.75 -16.70 -3.38
C ASP A 105 -6.97 -15.41 -3.58
N PHE A 106 -5.74 -15.43 -3.10
CA PHE A 106 -4.76 -14.37 -3.27
C PHE A 106 -3.42 -14.97 -3.69
N ALA A 107 -3.42 -15.95 -4.59
CA ALA A 107 -2.20 -16.64 -5.02
C ALA A 107 -1.17 -15.66 -5.64
N PHE A 108 -1.66 -14.58 -6.25
CA PHE A 108 -0.87 -13.49 -6.83
C PHE A 108 -0.23 -12.55 -5.79
N HIS A 109 -0.71 -12.54 -4.55
CA HIS A 109 -0.28 -11.56 -3.56
C HIS A 109 1.06 -11.96 -2.93
N PRO A 110 2.06 -11.06 -2.80
CA PRO A 110 3.39 -11.43 -2.32
C PRO A 110 3.41 -11.98 -0.88
N LEU A 111 2.48 -11.57 -0.03
CA LEU A 111 2.30 -12.20 1.30
C LEU A 111 1.99 -13.70 1.20
N THR A 112 1.21 -14.14 0.21
CA THR A 112 0.93 -15.56 -0.02
C THR A 112 2.20 -16.29 -0.42
N TRP A 113 3.06 -15.68 -1.24
CA TRP A 113 4.35 -16.25 -1.61
C TRP A 113 5.24 -16.45 -0.38
N ALA A 114 5.29 -15.45 0.51
CA ALA A 114 6.09 -15.50 1.73
C ALA A 114 5.58 -16.57 2.72
N VAL A 115 4.27 -16.63 2.96
CA VAL A 115 3.67 -17.64 3.87
C VAL A 115 3.83 -19.06 3.33
N ASN A 116 3.79 -19.22 2.00
CA ASN A 116 3.95 -20.52 1.34
C ASN A 116 5.43 -20.84 1.00
N GLU A 117 6.38 -20.03 1.45
CA GLU A 117 7.82 -20.22 1.22
C GLU A 117 8.19 -20.37 -0.28
N SER A 118 7.51 -19.61 -1.14
CA SER A 118 7.79 -19.59 -2.58
C SER A 118 9.13 -18.96 -2.91
N GLU A 119 9.87 -19.55 -3.86
CA GLU A 119 11.14 -19.00 -4.37
C GLU A 119 10.99 -17.60 -4.98
N LEU A 120 9.78 -17.19 -5.39
CA LEU A 120 9.53 -15.87 -5.99
C LEU A 120 9.96 -14.71 -5.08
N VAL A 121 9.90 -14.90 -3.76
CA VAL A 121 10.33 -13.91 -2.77
C VAL A 121 11.83 -13.57 -2.91
N GLU A 122 12.66 -14.53 -3.36
CA GLU A 122 14.11 -14.36 -3.53
C GLU A 122 14.49 -13.52 -4.76
N TYR A 123 13.51 -13.20 -5.62
CA TYR A 123 13.70 -12.40 -6.82
C TYR A 123 13.20 -10.96 -6.66
N LEU A 124 12.63 -10.59 -5.50
CA LEU A 124 12.16 -9.24 -5.26
C LEU A 124 13.31 -8.22 -5.15
N PRO A 125 13.12 -6.97 -5.60
CA PRO A 125 14.05 -5.89 -5.27
C PRO A 125 14.20 -5.71 -3.75
N PRO A 126 15.38 -5.26 -3.25
CA PRO A 126 15.66 -5.20 -1.81
C PRO A 126 14.60 -4.44 -1.01
N SER A 127 14.20 -3.27 -1.49
CA SER A 127 13.17 -2.43 -0.86
C SER A 127 11.81 -3.12 -0.76
N HIS A 128 11.47 -3.97 -1.73
CA HIS A 128 10.22 -4.74 -1.76
C HIS A 128 10.31 -5.95 -0.84
N ALA A 129 11.45 -6.63 -0.81
CA ALA A 129 11.70 -7.74 0.11
C ALA A 129 11.61 -7.26 1.57
N ASP A 130 12.15 -6.09 1.90
CA ASP A 130 12.07 -5.54 3.26
C ASP A 130 10.65 -5.09 3.63
N ALA A 131 9.92 -4.47 2.70
CA ALA A 131 8.50 -4.17 2.89
C ALA A 131 7.66 -5.45 3.10
N LEU A 132 7.94 -6.51 2.34
CA LEU A 132 7.27 -7.81 2.50
C LEU A 132 7.58 -8.45 3.85
N LYS A 133 8.83 -8.37 4.35
CA LYS A 133 9.18 -8.84 5.69
C LYS A 133 8.40 -8.09 6.77
N ALA A 134 8.26 -6.77 6.64
CA ALA A 134 7.47 -5.96 7.56
C ALA A 134 5.98 -6.36 7.52
N LEU A 135 5.41 -6.54 6.33
CA LEU A 135 4.04 -7.02 6.15
C LEU A 135 3.84 -8.40 6.79
N LEU A 136 4.76 -9.34 6.56
CA LEU A 136 4.73 -10.68 7.12
C LEU A 136 4.77 -10.65 8.65
N ALA A 137 5.58 -9.77 9.25
CA ALA A 137 5.62 -9.58 10.70
C ALA A 137 4.29 -9.05 11.26
N ARG A 138 3.64 -8.10 10.57
CA ARG A 138 2.28 -7.63 10.95
C ARG A 138 1.27 -8.77 10.88
N TYR A 139 1.27 -9.53 9.78
CA TYR A 139 0.39 -10.69 9.60
C TYR A 139 0.53 -11.70 10.75
N TYR A 140 1.77 -12.10 11.11
CA TYR A 140 1.98 -13.05 12.21
C TYR A 140 1.58 -12.46 13.57
N THR A 141 1.82 -11.17 13.81
CA THR A 141 1.40 -10.48 15.03
C THR A 141 -0.12 -10.53 15.18
N ASP A 142 -0.86 -10.19 14.12
CA ASP A 142 -2.32 -10.25 14.12
C ASP A 142 -2.83 -11.68 14.25
N ARG A 143 -2.17 -12.66 13.61
CA ARG A 143 -2.51 -14.08 13.73
C ARG A 143 -2.43 -14.54 15.18
N VAL A 144 -1.34 -14.21 15.88
CA VAL A 144 -1.17 -14.56 17.30
C VAL A 144 -2.28 -13.93 18.15
N ALA A 145 -2.63 -12.67 17.91
CA ALA A 145 -3.71 -12.01 18.64
C ALA A 145 -5.08 -12.69 18.43
N VAL A 146 -5.41 -13.03 17.18
CA VAL A 146 -6.66 -13.70 16.82
C VAL A 146 -6.73 -15.13 17.39
N LEU A 147 -5.67 -15.92 17.23
CA LEU A 147 -5.62 -17.28 17.79
C LEU A 147 -5.71 -17.27 19.32
N GLY A 148 -5.02 -16.33 19.98
CA GLY A 148 -5.13 -16.16 21.43
C GLY A 148 -6.52 -15.77 21.89
N TYR A 149 -7.31 -15.04 21.08
CA TYR A 149 -8.72 -14.80 21.37
C TYR A 149 -9.54 -16.09 21.25
N LEU A 150 -9.38 -16.84 20.16
CA LEU A 150 -10.09 -18.11 19.92
C LEU A 150 -9.83 -19.14 21.01
N GLU A 151 -8.60 -19.23 21.49
CA GLU A 151 -8.23 -20.10 22.61
C GLU A 151 -8.98 -19.71 23.89
N ARG A 152 -8.98 -18.42 24.24
CA ARG A 152 -9.70 -17.92 25.44
C ARG A 152 -11.21 -18.03 25.32
N SER A 153 -11.76 -17.91 24.11
CA SER A 153 -13.20 -18.07 23.86
C SER A 153 -13.63 -19.52 23.67
N GLN A 154 -12.70 -20.49 23.73
CA GLN A 154 -12.94 -21.92 23.50
C GLN A 154 -13.54 -22.20 22.10
N GLN A 155 -13.15 -21.41 21.12
CA GLN A 155 -13.55 -21.53 19.71
C GLN A 155 -12.37 -21.93 18.81
N LEU A 156 -11.20 -22.17 19.39
CA LEU A 156 -10.05 -22.66 18.63
C LEU A 156 -10.29 -24.12 18.24
N GLU A 157 -10.30 -24.38 16.94
CA GLU A 157 -10.30 -25.73 16.38
C GLU A 157 -8.85 -26.21 16.19
N ASP A 158 -8.59 -27.50 16.43
CA ASP A 158 -7.25 -28.09 16.34
C ASP A 158 -6.63 -27.98 14.93
N ASP A 159 -7.45 -27.82 13.89
CA ASP A 159 -7.05 -27.83 12.47
C ASP A 159 -7.36 -26.49 11.78
N LEU A 160 -7.14 -25.36 12.47
CA LEU A 160 -7.37 -24.05 11.89
C LEU A 160 -6.39 -23.78 10.73
N ASP A 161 -6.90 -23.90 9.52
CA ASP A 161 -6.14 -23.77 8.27
C ASP A 161 -5.45 -22.39 8.14
N VAL A 162 -4.12 -22.42 8.02
CA VAL A 162 -3.27 -21.24 7.81
C VAL A 162 -3.74 -20.46 6.58
N SER A 163 -4.17 -21.16 5.52
CA SER A 163 -4.63 -20.58 4.27
C SER A 163 -5.92 -19.78 4.46
N LYS A 164 -6.84 -20.26 5.31
CA LYS A 164 -8.08 -19.55 5.63
C LYS A 164 -7.83 -18.26 6.42
N TYR A 165 -6.90 -18.29 7.36
CA TYR A 165 -6.53 -17.06 8.08
C TYR A 165 -5.81 -16.06 7.17
N LEU A 166 -4.87 -16.54 6.34
CA LEU A 166 -4.20 -15.71 5.33
C LEU A 166 -5.22 -15.03 4.40
N TRP A 167 -6.17 -15.79 3.86
CA TRP A 167 -7.27 -15.27 3.05
C TRP A 167 -8.07 -14.19 3.80
N SER A 168 -8.42 -14.46 5.06
CA SER A 168 -9.21 -13.56 5.89
C SER A 168 -8.48 -12.23 6.09
N TRP A 169 -7.19 -12.31 6.43
CA TRP A 169 -6.34 -11.15 6.65
C TRP A 169 -6.13 -10.34 5.36
N LEU A 170 -5.90 -11.02 4.23
CA LEU A 170 -5.73 -10.35 2.93
C LEU A 170 -7.02 -9.70 2.42
N CYS A 171 -8.20 -10.27 2.70
CA CYS A 171 -9.46 -9.58 2.44
C CYS A 171 -9.50 -8.22 3.17
N VAL A 172 -9.06 -8.18 4.43
CA VAL A 172 -9.02 -6.93 5.20
C VAL A 172 -7.97 -5.97 4.62
N ASN A 173 -6.74 -6.43 4.42
CA ASN A 173 -5.63 -5.60 3.96
C ASN A 173 -5.90 -4.95 2.60
N THR A 174 -6.50 -5.70 1.67
CA THR A 174 -6.66 -5.28 0.28
C THR A 174 -7.97 -4.55 -0.01
N ARG A 175 -9.02 -4.70 0.84
CA ARG A 175 -10.38 -4.21 0.52
C ARG A 175 -10.97 -3.27 1.55
N CYS A 176 -10.37 -3.13 2.72
CA CYS A 176 -10.87 -2.14 3.67
C CYS A 176 -10.62 -0.72 3.16
N ILE A 177 -11.62 0.13 3.37
CA ILE A 177 -11.50 1.56 3.12
C ILE A 177 -11.51 2.34 4.43
N PHE A 178 -10.96 3.54 4.40
CA PHE A 178 -11.04 4.45 5.54
C PHE A 178 -12.51 4.80 5.85
N HIS A 179 -12.90 4.57 7.10
CA HIS A 179 -14.21 4.93 7.64
C HIS A 179 -14.01 5.52 9.03
N HIS A 180 -14.33 6.80 9.21
CA HIS A 180 -14.10 7.54 10.46
C HIS A 180 -15.06 7.09 11.58
N LEU A 181 -14.77 5.94 12.18
CA LEU A 181 -15.57 5.27 13.21
C LEU A 181 -15.23 5.74 14.63
N LYS A 182 -13.95 6.05 14.88
CA LYS A 182 -13.38 6.42 16.17
C LYS A 182 -13.30 7.94 16.34
N LYS A 183 -12.87 8.39 17.51
CA LYS A 183 -12.79 9.82 17.83
C LYS A 183 -11.74 10.53 16.98
N THR A 184 -10.54 9.97 16.90
CA THR A 184 -9.41 10.53 16.14
C THR A 184 -9.37 9.91 14.74
N ARG A 185 -9.11 10.73 13.72
CA ARG A 185 -8.97 10.25 12.33
C ARG A 185 -7.76 9.33 12.13
N SER A 186 -6.72 9.53 12.94
CA SER A 186 -5.51 8.72 12.94
C SER A 186 -5.66 7.38 13.66
N ASP A 187 -6.81 7.09 14.28
CA ASP A 187 -7.05 5.79 14.91
C ASP A 187 -7.04 4.69 13.83
N PRO A 188 -6.19 3.65 13.96
CA PRO A 188 -6.06 2.59 12.96
C PRO A 188 -7.34 1.76 12.79
N ASP A 189 -8.26 1.78 13.76
CA ASP A 189 -9.54 1.09 13.66
C ASP A 189 -10.57 1.82 12.79
N ASN A 190 -10.20 2.95 12.16
CA ASN A 190 -11.04 3.68 11.22
C ASN A 190 -11.10 3.01 9.84
N LEU A 191 -11.52 1.75 9.80
CA LEU A 191 -11.60 0.97 8.57
C LEU A 191 -12.89 0.16 8.48
N SER A 192 -13.30 -0.19 7.26
CA SER A 192 -14.49 -0.99 7.00
C SER A 192 -14.39 -1.74 5.68
N LEU A 193 -14.97 -2.94 5.65
CA LEU A 193 -15.36 -3.62 4.43
C LEU A 193 -16.76 -3.15 4.02
N VAL A 194 -16.87 -2.58 2.83
CA VAL A 194 -18.10 -1.99 2.30
C VAL A 194 -18.54 -2.78 1.06
N PRO A 195 -19.68 -3.50 1.13
CA PRO A 195 -20.19 -4.27 0.00
C PRO A 195 -20.32 -3.45 -1.29
N ILE A 196 -20.19 -4.09 -2.45
CA ILE A 196 -20.19 -3.47 -3.79
C ILE A 196 -18.97 -2.58 -4.07
N LEU A 197 -18.61 -1.71 -3.12
CA LEU A 197 -17.52 -0.75 -3.28
C LEU A 197 -16.17 -1.44 -3.51
N ASP A 198 -15.98 -2.59 -2.86
CA ASP A 198 -14.77 -3.41 -2.96
C ASP A 198 -14.61 -4.13 -4.31
N PHE A 199 -15.59 -4.06 -5.22
CA PHE A 199 -15.38 -4.46 -6.63
C PHE A 199 -14.72 -3.39 -7.48
N ALA A 200 -14.65 -2.15 -7.02
CA ALA A 200 -14.07 -1.06 -7.78
C ALA A 200 -12.55 -1.09 -7.69
N ASN A 201 -11.88 -1.24 -8.82
CA ASN A 201 -10.43 -1.31 -8.89
C ASN A 201 -9.77 0.06 -8.70
N HIS A 202 -8.47 0.02 -8.46
CA HIS A 202 -7.66 1.23 -8.38
C HIS A 202 -7.49 1.90 -9.74
N SER A 203 -7.60 3.23 -9.78
CA SER A 203 -6.94 4.03 -10.81
C SER A 203 -6.33 5.29 -10.18
N SER A 204 -5.14 5.64 -10.65
CA SER A 204 -4.48 6.91 -10.34
C SER A 204 -4.99 8.04 -11.24
N ILE A 205 -5.66 7.70 -12.35
CA ILE A 205 -6.14 8.63 -13.37
C ILE A 205 -7.57 9.02 -13.02
N LEU A 206 -7.82 10.32 -12.92
CA LEU A 206 -9.16 10.85 -12.74
C LEU A 206 -9.97 10.68 -14.03
N PRO A 207 -11.29 10.43 -13.94
CA PRO A 207 -12.13 10.63 -12.76
C PRO A 207 -12.37 9.31 -11.98
N SER A 208 -12.28 9.37 -10.64
CA SER A 208 -12.58 8.25 -9.74
C SER A 208 -13.86 8.51 -8.95
N MET A 209 -14.51 7.44 -8.48
CA MET A 209 -15.61 7.56 -7.52
C MET A 209 -15.13 8.16 -6.20
N MET A 210 -16.04 8.86 -5.53
CA MET A 210 -15.80 9.42 -4.20
C MET A 210 -16.71 8.71 -3.19
N PRO A 211 -16.15 7.80 -2.37
CA PRO A 211 -16.89 7.24 -1.25
C PRO A 211 -17.19 8.34 -0.23
N SER A 212 -18.46 8.50 0.17
CA SER A 212 -18.82 9.38 1.28
C SER A 212 -19.45 8.58 2.42
N ALA A 213 -18.69 8.45 3.51
CA ALA A 213 -19.19 7.98 4.79
C ALA A 213 -19.98 9.10 5.51
N ALA A 214 -21.05 9.59 4.89
CA ALA A 214 -22.15 10.34 5.50
C ALA A 214 -23.15 10.76 4.42
N SER A 215 -24.44 10.68 4.78
CA SER A 215 -25.58 11.21 4.05
C SER A 215 -25.30 12.64 3.57
N ALA A 216 -25.58 12.90 2.29
CA ALA A 216 -25.04 13.97 1.45
C ALA A 216 -25.07 15.43 1.98
N HIS A 217 -25.61 15.72 3.17
CA HIS A 217 -25.86 17.09 3.63
C HIS A 217 -25.64 17.35 5.13
N THR A 218 -24.98 16.47 5.90
CA THR A 218 -24.58 16.79 7.28
C THR A 218 -23.10 16.49 7.53
N LYS A 219 -22.44 17.35 8.33
CA LYS A 219 -21.03 17.20 8.74
C LYS A 219 -20.76 15.76 9.17
N PRO A 220 -19.58 15.17 8.86
CA PRO A 220 -19.23 13.80 9.27
C PRO A 220 -19.43 13.66 10.78
N GLN A 221 -20.52 12.98 11.15
CA GLN A 221 -20.86 12.78 12.55
C GLN A 221 -19.88 11.75 13.10
N HIS A 222 -19.08 12.18 14.08
CA HIS A 222 -18.19 11.29 14.81
C HIS A 222 -19.04 10.19 15.46
N GLY A 223 -18.56 8.94 15.44
CA GLY A 223 -19.18 7.88 16.25
C GLY A 223 -20.46 7.26 15.67
N GLY A 224 -20.98 7.69 14.52
CA GLY A 224 -22.12 7.04 13.86
C GLY A 224 -21.79 5.68 13.22
N ILE A 225 -22.75 4.77 13.22
CA ILE A 225 -22.86 3.68 12.23
C ILE A 225 -23.65 4.33 11.09
N GLY A 226 -23.00 5.20 10.31
CA GLY A 226 -23.66 5.94 9.24
C GLY A 226 -23.85 5.05 8.01
N SER A 227 -24.96 5.22 7.29
CA SER A 227 -25.12 4.58 5.99
C SER A 227 -24.06 5.10 5.01
N PHE A 228 -23.64 4.25 4.09
CA PHE A 228 -22.58 4.54 3.15
C PHE A 228 -23.17 4.82 1.77
N THR A 229 -23.08 6.06 1.29
CA THR A 229 -23.61 6.41 -0.05
C THR A 229 -22.44 6.49 -1.03
N LEU A 230 -22.53 5.70 -2.10
CA LEU A 230 -21.56 5.75 -3.17
C LEU A 230 -22.01 6.74 -4.23
N PHE A 231 -21.11 7.63 -4.63
CA PHE A 231 -21.34 8.60 -5.70
C PHE A 231 -20.49 8.24 -6.91
N GLY A 232 -21.07 8.43 -8.10
CA GLY A 232 -20.30 8.44 -9.33
C GLY A 232 -19.26 9.58 -9.33
N PRO A 233 -18.33 9.58 -10.28
CA PRO A 233 -17.25 10.57 -10.29
C PRO A 233 -17.77 12.01 -10.31
N ALA A 234 -17.08 12.92 -9.61
CA ALA A 234 -17.62 14.25 -9.30
C ALA A 234 -17.83 15.14 -10.53
N ASP A 235 -16.88 15.11 -11.48
CA ASP A 235 -16.81 16.10 -12.57
C ASP A 235 -17.24 15.55 -13.93
N VAL A 236 -17.32 14.22 -14.08
CA VAL A 236 -17.55 13.55 -15.37
C VAL A 236 -18.57 12.43 -15.20
N GLY A 237 -19.49 12.31 -16.17
CA GLY A 237 -20.40 11.17 -16.23
C GLY A 237 -19.72 9.93 -16.79
N THR A 238 -20.16 8.75 -16.36
CA THR A 238 -19.64 7.45 -16.81
C THR A 238 -20.60 6.87 -17.85
N LYS A 239 -20.10 6.41 -18.99
CA LYS A 239 -20.95 5.76 -20.01
C LYS A 239 -21.28 4.33 -19.59
N ALA A 240 -22.35 3.78 -20.17
CA ALA A 240 -22.62 2.36 -20.02
C ALA A 240 -21.43 1.51 -20.51
N ASN A 241 -21.12 0.46 -19.77
CA ASN A 241 -19.99 -0.44 -19.94
C ASN A 241 -18.59 0.16 -19.67
N GLU A 242 -18.50 1.39 -19.16
CA GLU A 242 -17.24 1.92 -18.61
C GLU A 242 -17.08 1.50 -17.13
N GLU A 243 -15.84 1.20 -16.74
CA GLU A 243 -15.49 0.85 -15.36
C GLU A 243 -15.50 2.09 -14.46
N LEU A 244 -15.95 1.90 -13.21
CA LEU A 244 -15.84 2.88 -12.15
C LEU A 244 -14.68 2.51 -11.23
N PHE A 245 -13.73 3.41 -11.10
CA PHE A 245 -12.53 3.22 -10.29
C PHE A 245 -12.63 3.92 -8.93
N LEU A 246 -11.85 3.44 -7.97
CA LEU A 246 -11.49 4.14 -6.75
C LEU A 246 -10.04 4.57 -6.79
N ARG A 247 -9.70 5.60 -6.02
CA ARG A 247 -8.32 5.92 -5.72
C ARG A 247 -8.00 5.42 -4.32
N TYR A 248 -7.27 4.32 -4.23
CA TYR A 248 -6.87 3.73 -2.94
C TYR A 248 -5.93 4.65 -2.15
N GLY A 249 -5.12 5.42 -2.87
CA GLY A 249 -4.23 6.46 -2.35
C GLY A 249 -3.32 6.96 -3.46
N ALA A 250 -2.45 7.91 -3.15
CA ALA A 250 -1.33 8.28 -4.03
C ALA A 250 -0.15 7.34 -3.72
N HIS A 251 -0.27 6.08 -4.15
CA HIS A 251 0.69 5.03 -3.83
C HIS A 251 1.59 4.72 -5.01
N CYS A 252 2.87 4.50 -4.74
CA CYS A 252 3.83 3.96 -5.69
C CYS A 252 3.64 2.45 -5.85
N ASN A 253 4.26 1.89 -6.90
CA ASN A 253 4.19 0.45 -7.17
C ASN A 253 4.70 -0.42 -6.02
N ARG A 254 5.67 0.04 -5.22
CA ARG A 254 6.11 -0.71 -4.04
C ARG A 254 4.96 -0.93 -3.06
N VAL A 255 4.21 0.13 -2.75
CA VAL A 255 3.05 0.04 -1.83
C VAL A 255 1.92 -0.76 -2.47
N LEU A 256 1.59 -0.50 -3.75
CA LEU A 256 0.54 -1.22 -4.45
C LEU A 256 0.82 -2.73 -4.52
N PHE A 257 2.06 -3.10 -4.81
CA PHE A 257 2.46 -4.49 -4.89
C PHE A 257 2.41 -5.18 -3.54
N ILE A 258 2.99 -4.57 -2.50
CA ILE A 258 3.10 -5.19 -1.18
C ILE A 258 1.75 -5.25 -0.46
N GLU A 259 0.94 -4.19 -0.53
CA GLU A 259 -0.32 -4.10 0.22
C GLU A 259 -1.54 -4.64 -0.56
N TYR A 260 -1.50 -4.63 -1.89
CA TYR A 260 -2.63 -5.02 -2.75
C TYR A 260 -2.33 -6.13 -3.76
N GLY A 261 -1.06 -6.46 -4.01
CA GLY A 261 -0.67 -7.54 -4.93
C GLY A 261 -0.69 -7.17 -6.41
N PHE A 262 -0.68 -5.88 -6.77
CA PHE A 262 -0.61 -5.45 -8.17
C PHE A 262 0.31 -4.23 -8.37
N ILE A 263 0.71 -3.99 -9.62
CA ILE A 263 1.46 -2.79 -10.02
C ILE A 263 0.72 -2.05 -11.13
N LEU A 264 1.00 -0.75 -11.27
CA LEU A 264 0.50 0.06 -12.37
C LEU A 264 1.53 0.09 -13.53
N PRO A 265 1.06 0.04 -14.78
CA PRO A 265 1.89 0.39 -15.93
C PRO A 265 2.45 1.80 -15.80
N GLU A 266 3.63 2.03 -16.38
CA GLU A 266 4.32 3.33 -16.35
C GLU A 266 3.41 4.52 -16.76
N ALA A 267 2.61 4.36 -17.82
CA ALA A 267 1.69 5.39 -18.31
C ALA A 267 0.53 5.72 -17.33
N GLU A 268 0.30 4.86 -16.35
CA GLU A 268 -0.75 4.99 -15.34
C GLU A 268 -0.18 5.34 -13.96
N GLN A 269 1.12 5.57 -13.81
CA GLN A 269 1.67 5.98 -12.52
C GLN A 269 1.61 7.50 -12.36
N PRO A 270 1.03 8.03 -11.26
CA PRO A 270 0.96 9.47 -11.05
C PRO A 270 2.34 10.05 -10.70
N SER A 271 3.18 9.25 -10.07
CA SER A 271 4.56 9.52 -9.73
C SER A 271 5.29 8.19 -9.61
N ARG A 272 6.49 8.10 -10.16
CA ARG A 272 7.35 6.92 -10.06
C ARG A 272 8.41 7.17 -9.02
N GLU A 273 8.62 6.19 -8.15
CA GLU A 273 9.62 6.27 -7.09
C GLU A 273 10.11 4.88 -6.69
N ILE A 274 11.37 4.83 -6.25
CA ILE A 274 12.00 3.65 -5.66
C ILE A 274 12.69 4.05 -4.35
N GLU A 275 12.71 3.14 -3.39
CA GLU A 275 13.38 3.34 -2.10
C GLU A 275 14.81 2.77 -2.17
N VAL A 276 15.77 3.54 -1.63
CA VAL A 276 17.21 3.22 -1.62
C VAL A 276 17.81 3.23 -0.21
N ASP A 277 16.96 3.02 0.80
CA ASP A 277 17.36 2.97 2.22
C ASP A 277 18.51 1.99 2.45
N ASP A 278 18.47 0.82 1.82
CA ASP A 278 19.51 -0.22 1.95
C ASP A 278 20.91 0.30 1.59
N LEU A 279 21.01 1.10 0.52
CA LEU A 279 22.27 1.68 0.06
C LEU A 279 22.75 2.82 0.97
N VAL A 280 21.84 3.66 1.46
CA VAL A 280 22.19 4.74 2.39
C VAL A 280 22.63 4.16 3.74
N GLU A 281 21.97 3.11 4.22
CA GLU A 281 22.39 2.41 5.44
C GLU A 281 23.81 1.84 5.31
N ILE A 282 24.14 1.24 4.17
CA ILE A 282 25.49 0.76 3.86
C ILE A 282 26.50 1.90 3.88
N LEU A 283 26.20 3.01 3.18
CA LEU A 283 27.08 4.18 3.11
C LEU A 283 27.46 4.69 4.50
N PHE A 284 26.47 4.91 5.37
CA PHE A 284 26.71 5.41 6.71
C PHE A 284 27.42 4.37 7.58
N ARG A 285 27.03 3.10 7.52
CA ARG A 285 27.73 2.04 8.28
C ARG A 285 29.23 1.98 7.94
N ASP A 286 29.58 2.11 6.67
CA ASP A 286 30.96 1.99 6.21
C ASP A 286 31.83 3.21 6.61
N ARG A 287 31.23 4.26 7.20
CA ARG A 287 31.93 5.39 7.85
C ARG A 287 32.24 5.16 9.33
N GLY A 288 31.96 3.98 9.88
CA GLY A 288 32.29 3.64 11.27
C GLY A 288 31.58 4.52 12.30
N ASP A 289 32.31 4.99 13.31
CA ASP A 289 31.76 5.78 14.42
C ASP A 289 31.15 7.11 13.94
N ALA A 290 31.81 7.79 13.00
CA ALA A 290 31.27 9.02 12.39
C ALA A 290 29.94 8.76 11.67
N GLY A 291 29.82 7.63 10.98
CA GLY A 291 28.60 7.24 10.30
C GLY A 291 27.46 6.89 11.25
N THR A 292 27.77 6.16 12.33
CA THR A 292 26.80 5.84 13.39
C THR A 292 26.27 7.11 14.04
N TRP A 293 27.16 8.05 14.39
CA TRP A 293 26.78 9.35 14.92
C TRP A 293 25.92 10.16 13.93
N ALA A 294 26.30 10.20 12.65
CA ALA A 294 25.55 10.94 11.65
C ALA A 294 24.15 10.36 11.40
N LYS A 295 24.00 9.04 11.50
CA LYS A 295 22.69 8.38 11.51
C LYS A 295 21.83 8.87 12.69
N GLU A 296 22.39 8.94 13.90
CA GLU A 296 21.67 9.45 15.08
C GLU A 296 21.21 10.90 14.86
N VAL A 297 22.09 11.75 14.31
CA VAL A 297 21.73 13.14 13.95
C VAL A 297 20.55 13.18 12.98
N LEU A 298 20.56 12.33 11.94
CA LEU A 298 19.45 12.27 10.99
C LEU A 298 18.16 11.77 11.65
N ASP A 299 18.24 10.78 12.53
CA ASP A 299 17.08 10.21 13.22
C ASP A 299 16.44 11.23 14.17
N GLU A 300 17.24 11.93 14.98
CA GLU A 300 16.80 13.00 15.87
C GLU A 300 16.11 14.17 15.13
N ASN A 301 16.51 14.40 13.88
CA ASN A 301 15.94 15.43 13.01
C ASN A 301 14.86 14.92 12.06
N ASN A 302 14.41 13.66 12.19
CA ASN A 302 13.40 13.02 11.34
C ASN A 302 13.78 12.92 9.84
N TYR A 303 15.07 12.78 9.56
CA TYR A 303 15.61 12.57 8.21
C TYR A 303 16.16 11.16 7.96
N TRP A 304 16.21 10.28 8.97
CA TRP A 304 16.66 8.90 8.79
C TRP A 304 15.60 8.03 8.09
N LYS A 305 15.99 7.26 7.06
CA LYS A 305 15.12 6.44 6.19
C LYS A 305 14.18 7.24 5.29
N ASP A 306 13.33 6.54 4.55
CA ASP A 306 12.44 7.07 3.50
C ASP A 306 13.21 7.82 2.41
N TYR A 307 14.39 7.30 2.06
CA TYR A 307 15.21 7.81 0.99
C TYR A 307 14.73 7.25 -0.33
N THR A 308 14.23 8.13 -1.21
CA THR A 308 13.66 7.73 -2.48
C THR A 308 14.36 8.41 -3.64
N LEU A 309 14.38 7.71 -4.77
CA LEU A 309 14.68 8.26 -6.08
C LEU A 309 13.37 8.34 -6.84
N HIS A 310 13.12 9.47 -7.47
CA HIS A 310 12.02 9.67 -8.40
C HIS A 310 12.62 9.91 -9.80
N GLU A 311 11.76 9.91 -10.82
CA GLU A 311 12.17 10.18 -12.19
C GLU A 311 12.91 11.52 -12.29
N ALA A 312 14.22 11.48 -12.53
CA ALA A 312 15.12 12.64 -12.62
C ALA A 312 15.32 13.48 -11.33
N TYR A 313 14.90 13.02 -10.14
CA TYR A 313 15.19 13.74 -8.89
C TYR A 313 15.25 12.83 -7.65
N PRO A 314 16.29 12.96 -6.79
CA PRO A 314 16.30 12.34 -5.47
C PRO A 314 15.35 13.08 -4.52
N SER A 315 14.85 12.38 -3.49
CA SER A 315 14.02 13.03 -2.47
C SER A 315 14.82 14.02 -1.64
N TYR A 316 14.14 15.02 -1.09
CA TYR A 316 14.78 16.00 -0.20
C TYR A 316 15.43 15.33 1.02
N ARG A 317 14.83 14.26 1.56
CA ARG A 317 15.43 13.47 2.65
C ARG A 317 16.77 12.88 2.24
N LEU A 318 16.85 12.31 1.03
CA LEU A 318 18.10 11.76 0.51
C LEU A 318 19.16 12.84 0.29
N ILE A 319 18.78 13.99 -0.29
CA ILE A 319 19.72 15.13 -0.46
C ILE A 319 20.27 15.57 0.91
N THR A 320 19.41 15.74 1.91
CA THR A 320 19.79 16.15 3.26
C THR A 320 20.74 15.15 3.93
N ALA A 321 20.50 13.85 3.78
CA ALA A 321 21.38 12.81 4.28
C ALA A 321 22.73 12.78 3.55
N LEU A 322 22.73 12.87 2.22
CA LEU A 322 23.98 12.86 1.44
C LEU A 322 24.83 14.12 1.65
N ARG A 323 24.21 15.28 1.89
CA ARG A 323 24.90 16.50 2.30
C ARG A 323 25.64 16.31 3.62
N LEU A 324 24.98 15.72 4.63
CA LEU A 324 25.63 15.39 5.90
C LEU A 324 26.74 14.36 5.70
N TYR A 325 26.47 13.30 4.94
CA TYR A 325 27.45 12.27 4.62
C TYR A 325 28.72 12.84 3.99
N ALA A 326 28.57 13.77 3.04
CA ALA A 326 29.67 14.43 2.35
C ALA A 326 30.51 15.36 3.27
N MET A 327 29.99 15.76 4.44
CA MET A 327 30.76 16.48 5.45
C MET A 327 31.63 15.55 6.31
N LEU A 328 31.30 14.25 6.38
CA LEU A 328 31.92 13.36 7.35
C LEU A 328 33.42 13.17 7.10
N PRO A 329 34.25 13.16 8.16
CA PRO A 329 35.68 12.95 8.02
C PRO A 329 35.98 11.59 7.39
N GLY A 330 36.94 11.55 6.46
CA GLY A 330 37.44 10.29 5.89
C GLY A 330 38.11 9.36 6.92
N SER A 331 38.53 9.90 8.07
CA SER A 331 39.14 9.14 9.17
C SER A 331 38.15 8.31 9.99
N GLY A 332 36.83 8.49 9.80
CA GLY A 332 35.80 7.78 10.56
C GLY A 332 35.61 8.26 12.01
N GLY A 333 36.41 9.23 12.47
CA GLY A 333 36.30 9.81 13.81
C GLY A 333 35.16 10.82 13.92
N ILE A 334 34.47 10.82 15.06
CA ILE A 334 33.42 11.81 15.36
C ILE A 334 34.05 13.20 15.55
N PRO A 335 33.51 14.28 14.95
CA PRO A 335 33.97 15.64 15.18
C PRO A 335 33.97 16.00 16.68
N GLN A 336 35.04 16.64 17.16
CA GLN A 336 35.16 17.04 18.57
C GLN A 336 34.14 18.13 18.95
N ASP A 337 33.99 19.14 18.09
CA ASP A 337 32.97 20.19 18.24
C ASP A 337 31.82 19.90 17.26
N ARG A 338 30.80 19.23 17.76
CA ARG A 338 29.64 18.76 16.98
C ARG A 338 28.73 19.91 16.55
N ASP A 339 28.56 20.91 17.41
CA ASP A 339 27.67 22.04 17.15
C ASP A 339 28.22 22.91 16.03
N THR A 340 29.52 23.25 16.10
CA THR A 340 30.19 24.00 15.03
C THR A 340 30.22 23.20 13.73
N PHE A 341 30.44 21.88 13.81
CA PHE A 341 30.44 21.02 12.63
C PHE A 341 29.08 20.99 11.92
N LEU A 342 27.97 20.91 12.68
CA LEU A 342 26.62 20.83 12.13
C LEU A 342 26.00 22.20 11.78
N ALA A 343 26.63 23.32 12.14
CA ALA A 343 26.04 24.66 12.02
C ALA A 343 25.50 24.96 10.60
N SER A 344 26.30 24.72 9.55
CA SER A 344 25.87 24.95 8.17
C SER A 344 24.81 23.96 7.69
N TRP A 345 24.90 22.71 8.12
CA TRP A 345 23.88 21.70 7.78
C TRP A 345 22.53 22.03 8.41
N ASN A 346 22.52 22.45 9.69
CA ASN A 346 21.34 22.93 10.39
C ASN A 346 20.72 24.18 9.73
N ALA A 347 21.56 25.09 9.23
CA ALA A 347 21.08 26.26 8.48
C ALA A 347 20.34 25.86 7.20
N VAL A 348 20.81 24.83 6.50
CA VAL A 348 20.14 24.30 5.30
C VAL A 348 18.85 23.56 5.64
N VAL A 349 18.87 22.70 6.65
CA VAL A 349 17.69 21.96 7.11
C VAL A 349 16.58 22.88 7.62
N SER A 350 16.95 24.01 8.24
CA SER A 350 16.00 25.02 8.72
C SER A 350 15.56 26.03 7.63
N GLY A 351 16.07 25.91 6.40
CA GLY A 351 15.75 26.79 5.28
C GLY A 351 16.36 28.19 5.39
N GLN A 352 17.37 28.38 6.23
CA GLN A 352 18.15 29.64 6.32
C GLN A 352 19.18 29.75 5.19
N GLN A 353 19.56 28.62 4.59
CA GLN A 353 20.49 28.54 3.46
C GLN A 353 19.99 27.49 2.46
N ASP A 354 20.27 27.70 1.16
CA ASP A 354 19.85 26.76 0.10
C ASP A 354 20.84 25.57 -0.05
N CYS A 355 22.13 25.83 0.20
CA CYS A 355 23.23 24.88 0.04
C CYS A 355 24.33 25.11 1.08
N LEU A 356 25.18 24.11 1.31
CA LEU A 356 26.29 24.22 2.28
C LEU A 356 27.51 24.92 1.66
N SER A 357 28.03 24.38 0.56
CA SER A 357 29.11 24.95 -0.24
C SER A 357 29.14 24.29 -1.63
N ALA A 358 29.75 24.93 -2.63
CA ALA A 358 29.86 24.35 -3.97
C ALA A 358 30.61 22.99 -3.95
N GLU A 359 31.59 22.83 -3.09
CA GLU A 359 32.33 21.58 -2.90
C GLU A 359 31.43 20.48 -2.32
N ASN A 360 30.64 20.79 -1.28
CA ASN A 360 29.71 19.83 -0.71
C ASN A 360 28.62 19.42 -1.72
N GLU A 361 28.08 20.40 -2.48
CA GLU A 361 27.08 20.12 -3.53
C GLU A 361 27.64 19.15 -4.59
N ASN A 362 28.87 19.40 -5.05
CA ASN A 362 29.53 18.50 -5.99
C ASN A 362 29.81 17.10 -5.40
N LEU A 363 30.16 17.03 -4.11
CA LEU A 363 30.50 15.76 -3.46
C LEU A 363 29.26 14.88 -3.25
N TRP A 364 28.15 15.42 -2.75
CA TRP A 364 26.96 14.60 -2.52
C TRP A 364 26.35 14.11 -3.84
N ILE A 365 26.42 14.92 -4.91
CA ILE A 365 25.99 14.51 -6.26
C ILE A 365 26.87 13.35 -6.79
N ARG A 366 28.19 13.40 -6.55
CA ARG A 366 29.08 12.29 -6.92
C ARG A 366 28.74 11.01 -6.16
N VAL A 367 28.47 11.10 -4.85
CA VAL A 367 28.02 9.95 -4.05
C VAL A 367 26.71 9.40 -4.58
N LEU A 368 25.75 10.26 -4.94
CA LEU A 368 24.50 9.84 -5.57
C LEU A 368 24.73 9.08 -6.89
N ASP A 369 25.61 9.55 -7.78
CA ASP A 369 25.92 8.85 -9.03
C ASP A 369 26.67 7.52 -8.79
N ASP A 370 27.83 7.63 -8.13
CA ASP A 370 28.81 6.54 -8.04
C ASP A 370 28.33 5.41 -7.14
N GLU A 371 27.76 5.73 -5.97
CA GLU A 371 27.46 4.74 -4.93
C GLU A 371 26.00 4.28 -4.95
N ILE A 372 25.07 5.17 -5.31
CA ILE A 372 23.64 4.85 -5.31
C ILE A 372 23.18 4.46 -6.72
N CYS A 373 23.20 5.38 -7.68
CA CYS A 373 22.57 5.14 -8.98
C CYS A 373 23.24 4.00 -9.76
N ARG A 374 24.59 3.93 -9.79
CA ARG A 374 25.29 2.81 -10.44
C ARG A 374 25.01 1.46 -9.77
N THR A 375 24.92 1.45 -8.44
CA THR A 375 24.59 0.24 -7.69
C THR A 375 23.16 -0.22 -7.99
N VAL A 376 22.20 0.71 -8.02
CA VAL A 376 20.80 0.42 -8.41
C VAL A 376 20.72 -0.13 -9.83
N ILE A 377 21.39 0.49 -10.81
CA ILE A 377 21.43 0.02 -12.19
C ILE A 377 21.98 -1.41 -12.25
N THR A 378 23.16 -1.63 -11.66
CA THR A 378 23.83 -2.93 -11.69
C THR A 378 22.97 -4.01 -11.05
N ARG A 379 22.38 -3.75 -9.87
CA ARG A 379 21.53 -4.74 -9.18
C ARG A 379 20.24 -5.00 -9.95
N ALA A 380 19.67 -3.99 -10.61
CA ALA A 380 18.45 -4.14 -11.40
C ALA A 380 18.69 -4.95 -12.68
N GLU A 381 19.78 -4.71 -13.39
CA GLU A 381 20.21 -5.52 -14.55
C GLU A 381 20.40 -6.99 -14.15
N MET A 382 21.10 -7.24 -13.03
CA MET A 382 21.27 -8.59 -12.49
C MET A 382 19.94 -9.22 -12.07
N GLY A 383 19.05 -8.46 -11.44
CA GLY A 383 17.71 -8.90 -11.03
C GLY A 383 16.85 -9.31 -12.23
N ILE A 384 16.89 -8.54 -13.32
CA ILE A 384 16.21 -8.86 -14.59
C ILE A 384 16.81 -10.13 -15.21
N ALA A 385 18.13 -10.23 -15.30
CA ALA A 385 18.80 -11.39 -15.90
C ALA A 385 18.49 -12.70 -15.16
N ARG A 386 18.32 -12.65 -13.82
CA ARG A 386 17.90 -13.81 -13.01
C ARG A 386 16.49 -14.32 -13.36
N LEU A 387 15.69 -13.53 -14.08
CA LEU A 387 14.31 -13.84 -14.48
C LEU A 387 14.18 -14.22 -15.96
N ASP A 388 15.25 -14.23 -16.76
CA ASP A 388 15.16 -14.42 -18.22
C ASP A 388 14.55 -15.78 -18.61
N ASP A 389 14.91 -16.85 -17.89
CA ASP A 389 14.38 -18.20 -18.14
C ASP A 389 13.06 -18.50 -17.41
N LYS A 390 12.50 -17.52 -16.68
CA LYS A 390 11.26 -17.70 -15.90
C LYS A 390 10.06 -17.07 -16.62
N LEU A 391 8.93 -17.77 -16.57
CA LEU A 391 7.66 -17.40 -17.19
C LEU A 391 6.54 -17.33 -16.15
N GLY A 392 5.53 -16.49 -16.41
CA GLY A 392 4.35 -16.32 -15.56
C GLY A 392 4.07 -14.84 -15.27
N ASP A 393 2.82 -14.53 -14.94
CA ASP A 393 2.38 -13.14 -14.68
C ASP A 393 3.03 -12.56 -13.41
N ASP A 394 3.20 -13.37 -12.37
CA ASP A 394 3.93 -12.99 -11.16
C ASP A 394 5.39 -12.66 -11.46
N VAL A 395 6.05 -13.49 -12.28
CA VAL A 395 7.43 -13.25 -12.74
C VAL A 395 7.52 -11.97 -13.56
N ASN A 396 6.55 -11.72 -14.45
CA ASN A 396 6.48 -10.49 -15.23
C ASN A 396 6.31 -9.25 -14.34
N THR A 397 5.53 -9.36 -13.26
CA THR A 397 5.35 -8.32 -12.24
C THR A 397 6.67 -8.02 -11.55
N VAL A 398 7.38 -9.03 -11.05
CA VAL A 398 8.71 -8.84 -10.43
C VAL A 398 9.70 -8.22 -11.41
N ARG A 399 9.70 -8.65 -12.68
CA ARG A 399 10.55 -8.07 -13.72
C ARG A 399 10.25 -6.58 -13.97
N ALA A 400 8.98 -6.19 -13.91
CA ALA A 400 8.58 -4.79 -14.06
C ALA A 400 9.07 -3.91 -12.90
N LEU A 401 9.05 -4.43 -11.66
CA LEU A 401 9.61 -3.73 -10.49
C LEU A 401 11.12 -3.46 -10.66
N TRP A 402 11.88 -4.43 -11.18
CA TRP A 402 13.30 -4.21 -11.48
C TRP A 402 13.53 -3.21 -12.61
N LYS A 403 12.71 -3.26 -13.67
CA LYS A 403 12.79 -2.28 -14.77
C LYS A 403 12.53 -0.86 -14.25
N GLU A 404 11.63 -0.71 -13.31
CA GLU A 404 11.37 0.57 -12.67
C GLU A 404 12.59 1.08 -11.89
N GLU A 405 13.26 0.23 -11.10
CA GLU A 405 14.53 0.61 -10.45
C GLU A 405 15.59 1.07 -11.46
N LEU A 406 15.76 0.30 -12.54
CA LEU A 406 16.72 0.59 -13.60
C LEU A 406 16.45 1.95 -14.25
N GLN A 407 15.23 2.17 -14.74
CA GLN A 407 14.85 3.37 -15.47
C GLN A 407 14.96 4.64 -14.62
N ILE A 408 14.53 4.58 -13.35
CA ILE A 408 14.62 5.74 -12.46
C ILE A 408 16.08 6.09 -12.17
N ALA A 409 16.92 5.10 -11.85
CA ALA A 409 18.34 5.36 -11.59
C ALA A 409 19.06 5.90 -12.85
N GLU A 410 18.77 5.36 -14.03
CA GLU A 410 19.30 5.88 -15.31
C GLU A 410 18.88 7.33 -15.56
N SER A 411 17.61 7.68 -15.29
CA SER A 411 17.11 9.05 -15.49
C SER A 411 17.86 10.08 -14.65
N ILE A 412 18.21 9.73 -13.41
CA ILE A 412 18.99 10.60 -12.52
C ILE A 412 20.42 10.77 -13.06
N ARG A 413 21.06 9.70 -13.52
CA ARG A 413 22.40 9.77 -14.10
C ARG A 413 22.45 10.61 -15.38
N ILE A 414 21.41 10.51 -16.22
CA ILE A 414 21.27 11.37 -17.40
C ILE A 414 21.24 12.84 -16.98
N LYS A 415 20.47 13.19 -15.95
CA LYS A 415 20.41 14.55 -15.41
C LYS A 415 21.75 15.03 -14.83
N ILE A 416 22.47 14.16 -14.10
CA ILE A 416 23.81 14.48 -13.56
C ILE A 416 24.79 14.76 -14.70
N THR A 417 24.80 13.91 -15.74
CA THR A 417 25.71 14.04 -16.88
C THR A 417 25.36 15.20 -17.81
N SER A 418 24.09 15.64 -17.86
CA SER A 418 23.67 16.85 -18.58
C SER A 418 24.04 18.14 -17.83
N GLY A 419 24.49 18.05 -16.58
CA GLY A 419 24.84 19.20 -15.74
C GLY A 419 23.62 19.99 -15.27
N GLU A 420 22.43 19.38 -15.29
CA GLU A 420 21.22 20.00 -14.78
C GLU A 420 21.19 20.02 -13.24
N SER A 421 20.67 21.12 -12.71
CA SER A 421 20.48 21.30 -11.26
C SER A 421 19.35 20.42 -10.71
N PHE A 422 19.52 19.95 -9.47
CA PHE A 422 18.45 19.35 -8.65
C PHE A 422 17.71 20.39 -7.78
N HIS A 423 18.13 21.66 -7.84
CA HIS A 423 17.47 22.83 -7.22
C HIS A 423 16.49 23.50 -8.18
#